data_AF-A0A9C9KRI1-F1
#
_entry.id   AF-A0A9C9KRI1-F1
#
_cell.length_a   1.000
_cell.length_b   1.000
_cell.length_c   1.000
_cell.angle_alpha   90.00
_cell.angle_beta   90.00
_cell.angle_gamma   90.00
#
_symmetry.space_group_name_H-M   'P 1'
#
loop_
_entity.id
_entity.type
_entity.pdbx_description
1 polymer ?
#
loop_
_entity_poly.entity_id
_entity_poly.type
_entity_poly.pdbx_seq_one_letter_code
_entity_poly.pdbx_strand_id
1 'polypeptide(L)'
;MKPEISIPLHKAHDITPAVLRAGEYCREAGCSENDGRLISTAVSELANNIIKYARHGSIRMKEVQSNTRHGIEVVAIDSGPGISDVGRAMKDHYSSSGTLGLGLPGIKRMMDDFDIQSTRGEGTRIVARKWI
;
A
#
# COMPACT_ATOMS: atom_id res chain seq x y z
N MET A 1 14.44 2.54 -15.56
CA MET A 1 13.38 2.80 -14.57
C MET A 1 12.06 3.01 -15.29
N LYS A 2 11.05 2.24 -14.91
CA LYS A 2 9.66 2.40 -15.34
C LYS A 2 9.12 3.75 -14.87
N PRO A 3 8.22 4.38 -15.65
CA PRO A 3 7.56 5.60 -15.20
C PRO A 3 6.76 5.33 -13.93
N GLU A 4 6.62 6.34 -13.08
CA GLU A 4 5.69 6.28 -11.96
C GLU A 4 4.26 6.10 -12.47
N ILE A 5 3.47 5.29 -11.76
CA ILE A 5 2.03 5.18 -11.98
C ILE A 5 1.27 5.71 -10.76
N SER A 6 0.08 6.25 -11.00
CA SER A 6 -0.87 6.68 -9.97
C SER A 6 -2.25 6.13 -10.30
N ILE A 7 -2.82 5.36 -9.39
CA ILE A 7 -4.11 4.70 -9.54
C ILE A 7 -5.08 5.37 -8.57
N PRO A 8 -6.06 6.15 -9.06
CA PRO A 8 -7.08 6.74 -8.21
C PRO A 8 -8.03 5.67 -7.67
N LEU A 9 -8.49 5.85 -6.44
CA LEU A 9 -9.45 4.97 -5.77
C LEU A 9 -10.65 5.81 -5.33
N HIS A 10 -11.84 5.48 -5.83
CA HIS A 10 -13.09 6.15 -5.49
C HIS A 10 -14.16 5.18 -4.98
N LYS A 11 -14.12 3.91 -5.43
CA LYS A 11 -15.10 2.88 -5.09
C LYS A 11 -14.43 1.52 -4.92
N ALA A 12 -15.14 0.59 -4.30
CA ALA A 12 -14.62 -0.77 -4.05
C ALA A 12 -14.20 -1.52 -5.33
N HIS A 13 -14.82 -1.24 -6.48
CA HIS A 13 -14.43 -1.88 -7.75
C HIS A 13 -13.08 -1.41 -8.30
N ASP A 14 -12.52 -0.29 -7.80
CA ASP A 14 -11.20 0.19 -8.21
C ASP A 14 -10.06 -0.64 -7.59
N ILE A 15 -10.37 -1.40 -6.52
CA ILE A 15 -9.38 -2.19 -5.78
C ILE A 15 -8.79 -3.29 -6.66
N THR A 16 -9.63 -4.08 -7.35
CA THR A 16 -9.15 -5.21 -8.16
C THR A 16 -8.23 -4.74 -9.31
N PRO A 17 -8.58 -3.72 -10.12
CA PRO A 17 -7.67 -3.15 -11.10
C PRO A 17 -6.36 -2.64 -10.49
N ALA A 18 -6.41 -2.01 -9.31
CA ALA A 18 -5.21 -1.51 -8.64
C ALA A 18 -4.25 -2.65 -8.24
N VAL A 19 -4.80 -3.75 -7.71
CA VAL A 19 -4.04 -4.94 -7.32
C VAL A 19 -3.39 -5.61 -8.54
N LEU A 20 -4.14 -5.81 -9.63
CA LEU A 20 -3.61 -6.40 -10.86
C LEU A 20 -2.50 -5.53 -11.45
N ARG A 21 -2.73 -4.22 -11.54
CA ARG A 21 -1.75 -3.26 -12.06
C ARG A 21 -0.46 -3.25 -11.24
N ALA A 22 -0.56 -3.42 -9.92
CA ALA A 22 0.59 -3.45 -9.01
C ALA A 22 1.48 -4.68 -9.26
N GLY A 23 0.88 -5.86 -9.37
CA GLY A 23 1.61 -7.08 -9.73
C GLY A 23 2.28 -6.98 -11.10
N GLU A 24 1.57 -6.44 -12.09
CA GLU A 24 2.13 -6.18 -13.43
C GLU A 24 3.29 -5.19 -13.40
N TYR A 25 3.17 -4.08 -12.65
CA TYR A 25 4.22 -3.08 -12.52
C TYR A 25 5.50 -3.69 -11.95
N CYS A 26 5.37 -4.51 -10.90
CA CYS A 26 6.50 -5.19 -10.30
C CYS A 26 7.18 -6.14 -11.31
N ARG A 27 6.40 -6.98 -11.98
CA ARG A 27 6.92 -7.90 -13.00
C ARG A 27 7.63 -7.16 -14.13
N GLU A 28 7.07 -6.04 -14.57
CA GLU A 28 7.66 -5.17 -15.58
C GLU A 28 8.96 -4.49 -15.15
N ALA A 29 9.14 -4.29 -13.84
CA ALA A 29 10.36 -3.75 -13.22
C ALA A 29 11.38 -4.86 -12.87
N GLY A 30 11.11 -6.11 -13.23
CA GLY A 30 12.04 -7.24 -13.03
C GLY A 30 11.92 -7.94 -11.67
N CYS A 31 10.87 -7.68 -10.89
CA CYS A 31 10.60 -8.41 -9.66
C CYS A 31 10.43 -9.92 -9.87
N SER A 32 10.67 -10.71 -8.82
CA SER A 32 10.23 -12.10 -8.76
C SER A 32 8.69 -12.20 -8.72
N GLU A 33 8.13 -13.37 -9.08
CA GLU A 33 6.69 -13.62 -8.91
C GLU A 33 6.23 -13.49 -7.46
N ASN A 34 7.09 -13.90 -6.51
CA ASN A 34 6.78 -13.83 -5.09
C ASN A 34 6.68 -12.37 -4.63
N ASP A 35 7.60 -11.50 -5.05
CA ASP A 35 7.54 -10.07 -4.72
C ASP A 35 6.31 -9.41 -5.37
N GLY A 36 5.99 -9.79 -6.60
CA GLY A 36 4.76 -9.33 -7.26
C GLY A 36 3.50 -9.70 -6.48
N ARG A 37 3.43 -10.91 -5.89
CA ARG A 37 2.33 -11.33 -5.02
C ARG A 37 2.29 -10.53 -3.72
N LEU A 38 3.44 -10.35 -3.05
CA LEU A 38 3.51 -9.57 -1.81
C LEU A 38 3.07 -8.11 -2.01
N ILE A 39 3.53 -7.47 -3.08
CA ILE A 39 3.12 -6.10 -3.43
C ILE A 39 1.63 -6.05 -3.76
N SER A 40 1.11 -7.01 -4.51
CA SER A 40 -0.33 -7.11 -4.81
C SER A 40 -1.17 -7.22 -3.54
N THR A 41 -0.74 -8.05 -2.58
CA THR A 41 -1.40 -8.19 -1.27
C THR A 41 -1.32 -6.90 -0.45
N ALA A 42 -0.16 -6.24 -0.42
CA ALA A 42 -0.01 -4.96 0.27
C ALA A 42 -0.92 -3.87 -0.32
N VAL A 43 -0.99 -3.78 -1.65
CA VAL A 43 -1.88 -2.84 -2.37
C VAL A 43 -3.35 -3.15 -2.07
N SER A 44 -3.74 -4.42 -2.00
CA SER A 44 -5.11 -4.81 -1.63
C SER A 44 -5.48 -4.29 -0.24
N GLU A 45 -4.64 -4.51 0.77
CA GLU A 45 -4.91 -4.02 2.14
C GLU A 45 -4.92 -2.48 2.22
N LEU A 46 -3.99 -1.81 1.54
CA LEU A 46 -3.93 -0.34 1.49
C LEU A 46 -5.16 0.26 0.80
N ALA A 47 -5.55 -0.29 -0.35
CA ALA A 47 -6.72 0.17 -1.10
C ALA A 47 -8.01 -0.07 -0.31
N ASN A 48 -8.14 -1.22 0.36
CA ASN A 48 -9.27 -1.48 1.26
C ASN A 48 -9.33 -0.47 2.41
N ASN A 49 -8.20 -0.15 3.04
CA ASN A 49 -8.16 0.86 4.10
C ASN A 49 -8.62 2.23 3.59
N ILE A 50 -8.16 2.66 2.42
CA ILE A 50 -8.58 3.91 1.79
C ILE A 50 -10.10 3.91 1.57
N ILE A 51 -10.65 2.90 0.89
CA ILE A 51 -12.08 2.85 0.57
C ILE A 51 -12.96 2.76 1.84
N LYS A 52 -12.51 1.99 2.84
CA LYS A 52 -13.26 1.74 4.08
C LYS A 52 -13.29 2.97 5.00
N TYR A 53 -12.15 3.64 5.18
CA TYR A 53 -11.99 4.69 6.18
C TYR A 53 -12.02 6.11 5.60
N ALA A 54 -11.47 6.31 4.40
CA ALA A 54 -11.33 7.63 3.77
C ALA A 54 -12.25 7.86 2.57
N ARG A 55 -12.92 6.81 2.06
CA ARG A 55 -13.81 6.78 0.88
C ARG A 55 -13.12 7.00 -0.45
N HIS A 56 -12.07 7.80 -0.51
CA HIS A 56 -11.28 8.01 -1.71
C HIS A 56 -9.80 8.23 -1.39
N GLY A 57 -8.94 8.02 -2.39
CA GLY A 57 -7.51 8.22 -2.27
C GLY A 57 -6.79 7.76 -3.53
N SER A 58 -5.52 7.41 -3.40
CA SER A 58 -4.73 6.89 -4.51
C SER A 58 -3.63 5.95 -4.05
N ILE A 59 -3.23 5.05 -4.96
CA ILE A 59 -2.03 4.24 -4.85
C ILE A 59 -1.05 4.73 -5.92
N ARG A 60 0.14 5.17 -5.50
CA ARG A 60 1.25 5.50 -6.40
C ARG A 60 2.31 4.41 -6.32
N MET A 61 2.92 4.10 -7.45
CA MET A 61 4.01 3.15 -7.52
C MET A 61 5.13 3.65 -8.42
N LYS A 62 6.36 3.48 -7.95
CA LYS A 62 7.57 3.78 -8.73
C LYS A 62 8.70 2.83 -8.37
N GLU A 63 9.64 2.67 -9.30
CA GLU A 63 10.96 2.15 -8.96
C GLU A 63 11.71 3.15 -8.06
N VAL A 64 12.43 2.63 -7.08
CA VAL A 64 13.32 3.37 -6.19
C VAL A 64 14.70 2.72 -6.17
N GLN A 65 15.73 3.53 -5.96
CA GLN A 65 17.11 3.08 -5.80
C GLN A 65 17.69 3.63 -4.50
N SER A 66 18.42 2.78 -3.79
CA SER A 66 19.14 3.13 -2.57
C SER A 66 20.49 2.42 -2.57
N ASN A 67 21.57 3.17 -2.76
CA ASN A 67 22.91 2.64 -2.94
C ASN A 67 22.95 1.59 -4.06
N THR A 68 23.24 0.32 -3.71
CA THR A 68 23.30 -0.81 -4.64
C THR A 68 21.98 -1.58 -4.75
N ARG A 69 20.92 -1.13 -4.07
CA ARG A 69 19.59 -1.79 -4.08
C ARG A 69 18.63 -1.05 -5.00
N HIS A 70 17.85 -1.82 -5.72
CA HIS A 70 16.69 -1.35 -6.48
C HIS A 70 15.43 -1.91 -5.81
N GLY A 71 14.28 -1.27 -5.98
CA GLY A 71 13.04 -1.76 -5.41
C GLY A 71 11.81 -1.03 -5.93
N ILE A 72 10.66 -1.41 -5.41
CA ILE A 72 9.37 -0.76 -5.70
C ILE A 72 8.90 -0.03 -4.45
N GLU A 73 8.59 1.25 -4.58
CA GLU A 73 7.88 2.03 -3.57
C GLU A 73 6.40 2.08 -3.92
N VAL A 74 5.57 1.71 -2.95
CA VAL A 74 4.11 1.86 -2.98
C VAL A 74 3.76 2.97 -1.99
N VAL A 75 3.06 4.00 -2.47
CA VAL A 75 2.56 5.11 -1.64
C VAL A 75 1.04 5.12 -1.68
N ALA A 76 0.41 4.91 -0.54
CA ALA A 76 -1.03 5.06 -0.35
C ALA A 76 -1.32 6.42 0.28
N ILE A 77 -2.20 7.21 -0.33
CA ILE A 77 -2.55 8.56 0.16
C ILE A 77 -4.07 8.71 0.14
N ASP A 78 -4.61 9.20 1.25
CA ASP A 78 -5.99 9.65 1.36
C ASP A 78 -6.11 10.98 2.10
N SER A 79 -7.29 11.58 2.01
CA SER A 79 -7.67 12.81 2.73
C SER A 79 -8.84 12.54 3.69
N GLY A 80 -8.85 11.33 4.28
CA GLY A 80 -9.87 10.88 5.20
C GLY A 80 -9.73 11.47 6.61
N PRO A 81 -10.40 10.86 7.60
CA PRO A 81 -10.35 11.35 8.98
C PRO A 81 -8.99 11.15 9.69
N GLY A 82 -8.05 10.43 9.06
CA GLY A 82 -6.81 9.98 9.69
C GLY A 82 -7.02 8.84 10.70
N ILE A 83 -5.93 8.43 11.35
CA ILE A 83 -5.87 7.36 12.35
C ILE A 83 -5.67 8.00 13.72
N SER A 84 -6.58 7.77 14.65
CA SER A 84 -6.55 8.38 15.98
C SER A 84 -5.39 7.88 16.86
N ASP A 85 -5.03 6.61 16.74
CA ASP A 85 -3.92 5.99 17.45
C ASP A 85 -3.19 5.03 16.50
N VAL A 86 -2.15 5.52 15.83
CA VAL A 86 -1.31 4.74 14.91
C VAL A 86 -0.63 3.59 15.65
N GLY A 87 -0.19 3.81 16.90
CA GLY A 87 0.46 2.77 17.70
C GLY A 87 -0.47 1.58 17.92
N ARG A 88 -1.75 1.83 18.20
CA ARG A 88 -2.78 0.79 18.32
C ARG A 88 -3.11 0.15 16.97
N ALA A 89 -3.20 0.93 15.89
CA ALA A 89 -3.47 0.40 14.55
C ALA A 89 -2.36 -0.53 14.02
N MET A 90 -1.14 -0.38 14.56
CA MET A 90 0.01 -1.22 14.26
C MET A 90 0.13 -2.47 15.17
N LYS A 91 -0.80 -2.70 16.10
CA LYS A 91 -0.84 -3.94 16.90
C LYS A 91 -1.53 -5.06 16.13
N ASP A 92 -1.03 -6.28 16.30
CA ASP A 92 -1.67 -7.47 15.75
C ASP A 92 -3.11 -7.62 16.26
N HIS A 93 -3.98 -8.20 15.43
CA HIS A 93 -5.42 -8.41 15.69
C HIS A 93 -6.29 -7.14 15.74
N TYR A 94 -5.77 -5.96 15.35
CA TYR A 94 -6.59 -4.76 15.15
C TYR A 94 -7.40 -4.77 13.83
N SER A 95 -7.27 -5.82 13.01
CA SER A 95 -8.01 -5.95 11.76
C SER A 95 -9.50 -6.08 12.03
N SER A 96 -10.28 -5.14 11.50
CA SER A 96 -11.74 -5.26 11.45
C SER A 96 -12.14 -6.07 10.22
N SER A 97 -13.06 -7.00 10.41
CA SER A 97 -13.65 -7.89 9.40
C SER A 97 -13.83 -7.25 8.01
N GLY A 98 -13.43 -7.98 6.96
CA GLY A 98 -13.70 -7.65 5.55
C GLY A 98 -12.50 -7.49 4.61
N THR A 99 -11.25 -7.66 5.06
CA THR A 99 -10.03 -7.69 4.19
C THR A 99 -9.35 -9.07 4.24
N LEU A 100 -8.14 -9.24 3.68
CA LEU A 100 -7.37 -10.49 3.79
C LEU A 100 -6.93 -10.79 5.24
N GLY A 101 -7.29 -9.92 6.20
CA GLY A 101 -7.07 -10.13 7.64
C GLY A 101 -5.64 -9.82 8.08
N LEU A 102 -4.85 -9.20 7.22
CA LEU A 102 -3.44 -8.88 7.48
C LEU A 102 -3.27 -7.48 8.09
N GLY A 103 -4.03 -6.50 7.61
CA GLY A 103 -3.98 -5.11 8.09
C GLY A 103 -2.61 -4.45 7.93
N LEU A 104 -2.43 -3.30 8.59
CA LEU A 104 -1.16 -2.57 8.59
C LEU A 104 0.04 -3.39 9.13
N PRO A 105 -0.10 -4.21 10.20
CA PRO A 105 0.99 -5.06 10.66
C PRO A 105 1.43 -6.09 9.61
N GLY A 106 0.47 -6.65 8.87
CA GLY A 106 0.77 -7.58 7.78
C GLY A 106 1.50 -6.91 6.63
N ILE A 107 1.11 -5.70 6.22
CA ILE A 107 1.83 -4.92 5.20
C ILE A 107 3.29 -4.70 5.64
N LYS A 108 3.51 -4.27 6.89
CA LYS A 108 4.86 -4.07 7.44
C LYS A 108 5.71 -5.36 7.46
N ARG A 109 5.12 -6.55 7.55
CA ARG A 109 5.84 -7.83 7.49
C ARG A 109 6.17 -8.28 6.07
N MET A 110 5.33 -7.96 5.09
CA MET A 110 5.52 -8.35 3.69
C MET A 110 6.55 -7.47 2.97
N MET A 111 6.61 -6.20 3.38
CA MET A 111 7.45 -5.16 2.82
C MET A 111 8.71 -4.98 3.66
N ASP A 112 9.78 -4.48 3.06
CA ASP A 112 11.07 -4.36 3.72
C ASP A 112 11.20 -3.03 4.48
N ASP A 113 10.62 -1.96 3.92
CA ASP A 113 10.41 -0.69 4.62
C ASP A 113 8.93 -0.34 4.72
N PHE A 114 8.55 0.30 5.82
CA PHE A 114 7.20 0.78 6.06
C PHE A 114 7.23 2.06 6.92
N ASP A 115 6.59 3.10 6.42
CA ASP A 115 6.38 4.37 7.11
C ASP A 115 4.91 4.78 7.02
N ILE A 116 4.39 5.34 8.11
CA ILE A 116 3.00 5.79 8.20
C ILE A 116 2.93 7.16 8.87
N GLN A 117 2.30 8.09 8.16
CA GLN A 117 2.02 9.44 8.62
C GLN A 117 0.51 9.62 8.55
N SER A 118 -0.11 9.96 9.69
CA SER A 118 -1.54 10.15 9.75
C SER A 118 -1.85 11.28 10.71
N THR A 119 -2.62 12.26 10.24
CA THR A 119 -3.06 13.40 11.04
C THR A 119 -4.57 13.43 11.06
N ARG A 120 -5.14 13.58 12.26
CA ARG A 120 -6.59 13.60 12.45
C ARG A 120 -7.21 14.75 11.65
N GLY A 121 -8.10 14.40 10.73
CA GLY A 121 -8.79 15.34 9.84
C GLY A 121 -8.04 15.73 8.57
N GLU A 122 -6.80 15.29 8.38
CA GLU A 122 -6.01 15.58 7.16
C GLU A 122 -5.80 14.35 6.28
N GLY A 123 -5.95 13.15 6.84
CA GLY A 123 -5.84 11.88 6.12
C GLY A 123 -4.65 11.04 6.54
N THR A 124 -4.31 10.07 5.70
CA THR A 124 -3.21 9.13 5.94
C THR A 124 -2.34 8.99 4.71
N ARG A 125 -1.03 8.94 4.95
CA ARG A 125 -0.01 8.61 3.96
C ARG A 125 0.80 7.44 4.47
N ILE A 126 0.84 6.36 3.69
CA ILE A 126 1.67 5.19 3.96
C ILE A 126 2.67 5.03 2.81
N VAL A 127 3.93 4.80 3.16
CA VAL A 127 4.99 4.41 2.22
C VAL A 127 5.44 3.02 2.58
N ALA A 128 5.43 2.11 1.61
CA ALA A 128 5.96 0.78 1.77
C ALA A 128 6.91 0.45 0.62
N ARG A 129 8.07 -0.16 0.91
CA ARG A 129 9.06 -0.51 -0.11
C ARG A 129 9.40 -1.98 -0.10
N LYS A 130 9.57 -2.54 -1.29
CA LYS A 130 10.12 -3.88 -1.51
C LYS A 130 11.41 -3.76 -2.30
N TRP A 131 12.53 -4.17 -1.71
CA TRP A 131 13.84 -4.20 -2.34
C TRP A 131 14.02 -5.52 -3.10
N ILE A 132 14.59 -5.44 -4.29
CA ILE A 132 14.78 -6.53 -5.27
C ILE A 132 16.28 -6.76 -5.45
#